data_AF-A0A0M4GP48-F1
#
_entry.id   AF-A0A0M4GP48-F1
#
_cell.length_a   1.000
_cell.length_b   1.000
_cell.length_c   1.000
_cell.angle_alpha   90.00
_cell.angle_beta   90.00
_cell.angle_gamma   90.00
#
_symmetry.space_group_name_H-M   'P 1'
#
loop_
_entity.id
_entity.type
_entity.pdbx_description
1 polymer ?
#
loop_
_entity_poly.entity_id
_entity_poly.type
_entity_poly.pdbx_seq_one_letter_code
_entity_poly.pdbx_strand_id
1 'polypeptide(L)'
;MYELVAPAARYRDSFLRAVAEGGEGILTGRWCERGDQLSSPGVLEELLAQLEAEEHDPPPGWVPALHRWIVDGPDYLGRITLRAGLTPPLEQAIGQIGYAVRPSARGRGVATWALGTMLGVAAGRGMDRILITCDDDNSISAAVIEHHGGVLEDRRRLPGGPLRRRYWIDLRPSA
;
A
#
# COMPACT_ATOMS: atom_id res chain seq x y z
N MET A 1 -0.25 -1.38 20.05
CA MET A 1 -1.00 -2.35 19.24
C MET A 1 -1.08 -1.81 17.82
N TYR A 2 -1.01 -2.66 16.79
CA TYR A 2 -1.08 -2.19 15.40
C TYR A 2 -2.49 -1.74 15.03
N GLU A 3 -2.58 -0.62 14.32
CA GLU A 3 -3.83 -0.02 13.84
C GLU A 3 -3.69 0.50 12.41
N LEU A 4 -4.80 0.45 11.65
CA LEU A 4 -4.94 1.08 10.34
C LEU A 4 -5.77 2.34 10.52
N VAL A 5 -5.13 3.49 10.38
CA VAL A 5 -5.78 4.79 10.58
C VAL A 5 -5.79 5.60 9.30
N ALA A 6 -6.72 6.56 9.19
CA ALA A 6 -6.63 7.58 8.15
C ALA A 6 -5.31 8.37 8.31
N PRO A 7 -4.61 8.71 7.21
CA PRO A 7 -3.47 9.62 7.25
C PRO A 7 -3.80 10.91 8.01
N ALA A 8 -2.92 11.35 8.90
CA ALA A 8 -3.21 12.52 9.74
C ALA A 8 -1.95 13.25 10.20
N ALA A 9 -2.05 14.58 10.33
CA ALA A 9 -0.95 15.47 10.72
C ALA A 9 -0.36 15.16 12.11
N ARG A 10 -1.14 14.52 13.00
CA ARG A 10 -0.66 14.10 14.33
C ARG A 10 0.53 13.11 14.29
N TYR A 11 0.75 12.43 13.17
CA TYR A 11 1.91 11.53 13.01
C TYR A 11 3.06 12.16 12.22
N ARG A 12 3.01 13.48 11.94
CA ARG A 12 3.99 14.23 11.12
C ARG A 12 5.43 13.85 11.43
N ASP A 13 5.84 13.96 12.69
CA ASP A 13 7.24 13.75 13.08
C ASP A 13 7.68 12.30 12.83
N SER A 14 6.84 11.32 13.19
CA SER A 14 7.17 9.91 12.99
C SER A 14 7.17 9.53 11.50
N PHE A 15 6.25 10.09 10.72
CA PHE A 15 6.19 9.93 9.26
C PHE A 15 7.43 10.52 8.58
N LEU A 16 7.83 11.76 8.90
CA LEU A 16 9.02 12.38 8.31
C LEU A 16 10.31 11.62 8.64
N ARG A 17 10.43 11.07 9.86
CA ARG A 17 11.54 10.15 10.20
C ARG A 17 11.50 8.89 9.34
N ALA A 18 10.32 8.30 9.13
CA ALA A 18 10.20 7.13 8.26
C ALA A 18 10.60 7.44 6.81
N VAL A 19 10.22 8.61 6.28
CA VAL A 19 10.65 9.07 4.96
C VAL A 19 12.17 9.25 4.91
N ALA A 20 12.78 9.85 5.92
CA ALA A 20 14.24 9.96 6.01
C ALA A 20 14.94 8.60 6.09
N GLU A 21 14.32 7.59 6.73
CA GLU A 21 14.86 6.23 6.82
C GLU A 21 14.75 5.43 5.52
N GLY A 22 13.59 5.48 4.86
CA GLY A 22 13.24 4.59 3.76
C GLY A 22 13.16 5.24 2.38
N GLY A 23 13.32 6.57 2.31
CA GLY A 23 13.21 7.36 1.09
C GLY A 23 11.86 7.21 0.39
N GLU A 24 11.90 7.24 -0.94
CA GLU A 24 10.71 7.12 -1.81
C GLU A 24 9.92 5.84 -1.57
N GLY A 25 10.56 4.78 -1.08
CA GLY A 25 9.92 3.50 -0.78
C GLY A 25 8.83 3.58 0.29
N ILE A 26 8.77 4.67 1.07
CA ILE A 26 7.72 4.92 2.07
C ILE A 26 6.54 5.71 1.49
N LEU A 27 6.76 6.42 0.39
CA LEU A 27 5.80 7.31 -0.25
C LEU A 27 4.96 6.57 -1.28
N THR A 28 3.90 7.21 -1.78
CA THR A 28 2.99 6.62 -2.77
C THR A 28 2.62 7.60 -3.86
N GLY A 29 2.35 7.08 -5.05
CA GLY A 29 1.91 7.87 -6.20
C GLY A 29 2.92 8.96 -6.54
N ARG A 30 2.40 10.15 -6.86
CA ARG A 30 3.20 11.33 -7.23
C ARG A 30 4.08 11.90 -6.12
N TRP A 31 3.96 11.38 -4.89
CA TRP A 31 4.76 11.85 -3.77
C TRP A 31 6.12 11.16 -3.68
N CYS A 32 6.35 10.06 -4.40
CA CYS A 32 7.67 9.43 -4.47
C CYS A 32 8.75 10.45 -4.87
N GLU A 33 8.48 11.30 -5.88
CA GLU A 33 9.42 12.30 -6.40
C GLU A 33 9.44 13.62 -5.60
N ARG A 34 8.53 13.81 -4.64
CA ARG A 34 8.40 15.04 -3.84
C ARG A 34 8.71 14.83 -2.36
N GLY A 35 9.41 13.73 -2.03
CA GLY A 35 9.67 13.34 -0.65
C GLY A 35 10.51 14.35 0.14
N ASP A 36 11.43 15.03 -0.55
CA ASP A 36 12.30 16.08 0.00
C ASP A 36 11.53 17.33 0.46
N GLN A 37 10.39 17.61 -0.17
CA GLN A 37 9.55 18.77 0.12
C GLN A 37 8.63 18.57 1.33
N LEU A 38 8.44 17.34 1.81
CA LEU A 38 7.43 17.02 2.86
C LEU A 38 7.68 17.72 4.21
N SER A 39 8.91 18.13 4.48
CA SER A 39 9.26 18.90 5.68
C SER A 39 8.84 20.36 5.59
N SER A 40 8.59 20.88 4.38
CA SER A 40 8.20 22.26 4.16
C SER A 40 6.79 22.53 4.70
N PRO A 41 6.50 23.76 5.19
CA PRO A 41 5.17 24.12 5.65
C PRO A 41 4.10 23.89 4.57
N GLY A 42 2.96 23.28 4.94
CA GLY A 42 1.82 23.05 4.05
C GLY A 42 1.92 21.81 3.16
N VAL A 43 3.12 21.29 2.89
CA VAL A 43 3.29 20.19 1.93
C VAL A 43 2.76 18.85 2.44
N LEU A 44 2.87 18.59 3.76
CA LEU A 44 2.24 17.40 4.35
C LEU A 44 0.71 17.53 4.29
N GLU A 45 0.18 18.71 4.54
CA GLU A 45 -1.26 18.97 4.51
C GLU A 45 -1.82 18.78 3.09
N GLU A 46 -1.08 19.19 2.05
CA GLU A 46 -1.38 18.87 0.64
C GLU A 46 -1.42 17.36 0.39
N LEU A 47 -0.43 16.62 0.89
CA LEU A 47 -0.41 15.15 0.79
C LEU A 47 -1.67 14.56 1.43
N LEU A 48 -1.98 14.94 2.67
CA LEU A 48 -3.12 14.41 3.41
C LEU A 48 -4.45 14.68 2.67
N ALA A 49 -4.66 15.91 2.21
CA ALA A 49 -5.83 16.30 1.44
C ALA A 49 -5.95 15.50 0.13
N GLN A 50 -4.83 15.28 -0.56
CA GLN A 50 -4.82 14.49 -1.79
C GLN A 50 -5.18 13.02 -1.52
N LEU A 51 -4.60 12.39 -0.49
CA LEU A 51 -4.91 10.99 -0.14
C LEU A 51 -6.37 10.79 0.27
N GLU A 52 -6.98 11.79 0.89
CA GLU A 52 -8.40 11.79 1.24
C GLU A 52 -9.30 11.94 0.00
N ALA A 53 -8.93 12.85 -0.91
CA ALA A 53 -9.64 13.05 -2.16
C ALA A 53 -9.59 11.82 -3.08
N GLU A 54 -8.44 11.12 -3.16
CA GLU A 54 -8.27 9.92 -3.99
C GLU A 54 -9.25 8.77 -3.64
N GLU A 55 -9.83 8.75 -2.45
CA GLU A 55 -10.86 7.77 -2.08
C GLU A 55 -12.22 8.05 -2.75
N HIS A 56 -12.54 9.30 -3.08
CA HIS A 56 -13.88 9.72 -3.51
C HIS A 56 -13.91 10.39 -4.89
N ASP A 57 -12.87 11.16 -5.22
CA ASP A 57 -12.73 11.93 -6.45
C ASP A 57 -11.30 11.73 -7.01
N PRO A 58 -10.99 10.52 -7.51
CA PRO A 58 -9.67 10.23 -8.06
C PRO A 58 -9.44 11.00 -9.37
N PRO A 59 -8.19 11.35 -9.71
CA PRO A 59 -7.87 11.97 -10.99
C PRO A 59 -8.36 11.14 -12.19
N PRO A 60 -8.61 11.77 -13.36
CA PRO A 60 -8.99 11.06 -14.57
C PRO A 60 -8.04 9.89 -14.89
N GLY A 61 -8.62 8.71 -15.13
CA GLY A 61 -7.88 7.48 -15.42
C GLY A 61 -7.37 6.71 -14.19
N TRP A 62 -7.59 7.24 -12.99
CA TRP A 62 -7.32 6.55 -11.73
C TRP A 62 -8.61 5.92 -11.20
N VAL A 63 -8.45 4.96 -10.30
CA VAL A 63 -9.56 4.34 -9.56
C VAL A 63 -9.55 4.85 -8.12
N PRO A 64 -10.71 4.88 -7.45
CA PRO A 64 -10.77 5.24 -6.04
C PRO A 64 -9.78 4.42 -5.21
N ALA A 65 -9.05 5.09 -4.31
CA ALA A 65 -8.00 4.48 -3.51
C ALA A 65 -8.18 4.81 -2.02
N LEU A 66 -8.30 3.76 -1.21
CA LEU A 66 -8.33 3.84 0.24
C LEU A 66 -6.90 3.86 0.78
N HIS A 67 -6.46 4.98 1.34
CA HIS A 67 -5.16 5.09 1.99
C HIS A 67 -5.28 4.92 3.49
N ARG A 68 -4.46 4.03 4.06
CA ARG A 68 -4.32 3.86 5.51
C ARG A 68 -2.86 3.90 5.93
N TRP A 69 -2.61 4.51 7.07
CA TRP A 69 -1.32 4.46 7.76
C TRP A 69 -1.36 3.34 8.78
N ILE A 70 -0.26 2.60 8.84
CA ILE A 70 -0.02 1.54 9.82
C ILE A 70 0.67 2.21 11.00
N VAL A 71 0.05 2.19 12.18
CA VAL A 71 0.57 2.87 13.38
C VAL A 71 0.65 1.94 14.57
N ASP A 72 1.49 2.29 15.53
CA ASP A 72 1.52 1.71 16.88
C ASP A 72 1.56 2.87 17.89
N GLY A 73 0.38 3.24 18.41
CA GLY A 73 0.23 4.48 19.19
C GLY A 73 0.60 5.72 18.37
N PRO A 74 1.57 6.55 18.79
CA PRO A 74 2.01 7.74 18.05
C PRO A 74 2.96 7.43 16.89
N ASP A 75 3.41 6.18 16.74
CA ASP A 75 4.45 5.83 15.77
C ASP A 75 3.87 5.42 14.43
N TYR A 76 4.30 6.11 13.37
CA TYR A 76 4.07 5.70 12.00
C TYR A 76 5.01 4.55 11.65
N LEU A 77 4.45 3.42 11.21
CA LEU A 77 5.19 2.23 10.83
C LEU A 77 5.20 1.99 9.32
N GLY A 78 4.25 2.56 8.59
CA GLY A 78 4.13 2.34 7.15
C GLY A 78 2.77 2.75 6.60
N ARG A 79 2.52 2.39 5.36
CA ARG A 79 1.25 2.64 4.66
C ARG A 79 0.76 1.38 3.97
N ILE A 80 -0.54 1.34 3.75
CA ILE A 80 -1.20 0.38 2.89
C ILE A 80 -2.32 1.09 2.13
N THR A 81 -2.45 0.75 0.85
CA THR A 81 -3.43 1.34 -0.06
C THR A 81 -4.25 0.22 -0.68
N LEU A 82 -5.57 0.37 -0.72
CA LEU A 82 -6.49 -0.50 -1.44
C LEU A 82 -7.17 0.28 -2.56
N ARG A 83 -7.03 -0.20 -3.80
CA ARG A 83 -7.65 0.39 -4.99
C ARG A 83 -8.94 -0.34 -5.34
N ALA A 84 -10.01 0.41 -5.61
CA ALA A 84 -11.36 -0.10 -5.82
C ALA A 84 -11.54 -0.91 -7.12
N GLY A 85 -10.63 -0.76 -8.08
CA GLY A 85 -10.72 -1.42 -9.38
C GLY A 85 -9.37 -1.77 -9.97
N LEU A 86 -9.42 -2.42 -11.13
CA LEU A 86 -8.26 -2.82 -11.93
C LEU A 86 -8.33 -2.12 -13.30
N THR A 87 -7.50 -1.09 -13.47
CA THR A 87 -7.19 -0.57 -14.81
C THR A 87 -6.10 -1.44 -15.44
N PRO A 88 -5.86 -1.37 -16.77
CA PRO A 88 -4.82 -2.18 -17.41
C PRO A 88 -3.44 -2.09 -16.73
N PRO A 89 -2.93 -0.92 -16.31
CA PRO A 89 -1.67 -0.85 -15.55
C PRO A 89 -1.73 -1.56 -14.19
N LEU A 90 -2.87 -1.46 -13.48
CA LEU A 90 -3.07 -2.13 -12.20
C LEU A 90 -3.10 -3.65 -12.38
N GLU A 91 -3.84 -4.13 -13.37
CA GLU A 91 -3.93 -5.56 -13.66
C GLU A 91 -2.59 -6.14 -14.10
N GLN A 92 -1.80 -5.39 -14.86
CA GLN A 92 -0.56 -5.89 -15.44
C GLN A 92 0.63 -5.86 -14.49
N ALA A 93 0.73 -4.89 -13.57
CA ALA A 93 1.97 -4.72 -12.80
C ALA A 93 1.86 -4.11 -11.41
N ILE A 94 0.76 -3.45 -11.02
CA ILE A 94 0.70 -2.72 -9.75
C ILE A 94 -0.15 -3.44 -8.71
N GLY A 95 -1.26 -4.05 -9.12
CA GLY A 95 -2.24 -4.67 -8.23
C GLY A 95 -3.13 -3.66 -7.51
N GLN A 96 -4.13 -4.19 -6.80
CA GLN A 96 -5.10 -3.41 -6.04
C GLN A 96 -4.56 -2.99 -4.68
N ILE A 97 -3.76 -3.85 -4.03
CA ILE A 97 -3.13 -3.52 -2.76
C ILE A 97 -1.64 -3.24 -2.97
N GLY A 98 -1.17 -2.12 -2.40
CA GLY A 98 0.25 -1.83 -2.25
C GLY A 98 0.56 -1.34 -0.85
N TYR A 99 1.67 -1.79 -0.27
CA TYR A 99 2.08 -1.41 1.08
C TYR A 99 3.58 -1.16 1.16
N ALA A 100 3.98 -0.39 2.17
CA ALA A 100 5.36 -0.15 2.53
C ALA A 100 5.49 -0.06 4.05
N VAL A 101 6.53 -0.68 4.60
CA VAL A 101 6.87 -0.62 6.02
C VAL A 101 8.24 0.03 6.16
N ARG A 102 8.34 1.01 7.09
CA ARG A 102 9.59 1.71 7.37
C ARG A 102 10.69 0.72 7.78
N PRO A 103 11.96 0.95 7.41
CA PRO A 103 13.04 -0.01 7.67
C PRO A 103 13.11 -0.50 9.12
N SER A 104 13.01 0.43 10.08
CA SER A 104 13.07 0.13 11.52
C SER A 104 11.90 -0.70 12.07
N ALA A 105 10.82 -0.88 11.30
CA ALA A 105 9.65 -1.68 11.69
C ALA A 105 9.53 -3.03 10.95
N ARG A 106 10.47 -3.36 10.05
CA ARG A 106 10.48 -4.63 9.31
C ARG A 106 10.81 -5.81 10.21
N GLY A 107 10.43 -7.01 9.80
CA GLY A 107 10.66 -8.25 10.57
C GLY A 107 9.77 -8.42 11.81
N ARG A 108 8.85 -7.49 12.07
CA ARG A 108 7.94 -7.49 13.24
C ARG A 108 6.51 -7.94 12.92
N GLY A 109 6.26 -8.49 11.73
CA GLY A 109 4.92 -8.90 11.28
C GLY A 109 3.99 -7.75 10.88
N VAL A 110 4.47 -6.51 10.82
CA VAL A 110 3.66 -5.30 10.50
C VAL A 110 2.95 -5.43 9.14
N ALA A 111 3.67 -5.85 8.09
CA ALA A 111 3.10 -6.01 6.75
C ALA A 111 2.05 -7.14 6.73
N THR A 112 2.34 -8.27 7.39
CA THR A 112 1.41 -9.40 7.50
C THR A 112 0.12 -8.98 8.17
N TRP A 113 0.20 -8.28 9.30
CA TRP A 113 -0.96 -7.78 10.02
C TRP A 113 -1.77 -6.76 9.18
N ALA A 114 -1.08 -5.82 8.54
CA ALA A 114 -1.72 -4.77 7.75
C ALA A 114 -2.44 -5.35 6.52
N LEU A 115 -1.81 -6.32 5.83
CA LEU A 115 -2.43 -6.98 4.68
C LEU A 115 -3.69 -7.73 5.09
N GLY A 116 -3.64 -8.57 6.13
CA GLY A 116 -4.82 -9.31 6.61
C GLY A 116 -5.97 -8.40 6.99
N THR A 117 -5.67 -7.30 7.68
CA THR A 117 -6.68 -6.29 8.06
C THR A 117 -7.29 -5.62 6.82
N MET A 118 -6.46 -5.26 5.83
CA MET A 118 -6.94 -4.62 4.61
C MET A 118 -7.74 -5.58 3.70
N LEU A 119 -7.42 -6.87 3.68
CA LEU A 119 -8.24 -7.88 3.00
C LEU A 119 -9.63 -7.97 3.62
N GLY A 120 -9.75 -7.89 4.95
CA GLY A 120 -11.05 -7.79 5.63
C GLY A 120 -11.83 -6.54 5.21
N VAL A 121 -11.17 -5.39 5.05
CA VAL A 121 -11.79 -4.16 4.52
C VAL A 121 -12.25 -4.35 3.08
N ALA A 122 -11.43 -4.97 2.23
CA ALA A 122 -11.78 -5.26 0.83
C ALA A 122 -13.01 -6.19 0.73
N ALA A 123 -13.06 -7.24 1.55
CA ALA A 123 -14.20 -8.16 1.62
C ALA A 123 -15.47 -7.42 2.08
N GLY A 124 -15.36 -6.57 3.11
CA GLY A 124 -16.46 -5.73 3.58
C GLY A 124 -16.96 -4.72 2.55
N ARG A 125 -16.15 -4.37 1.54
CA ARG A 125 -16.54 -3.56 0.38
C ARG A 125 -17.12 -4.37 -0.78
N GLY A 126 -17.35 -5.68 -0.60
CA GLY A 126 -17.97 -6.56 -1.59
C GLY A 126 -17.03 -7.03 -2.70
N MET A 127 -15.72 -7.00 -2.48
CA MET A 127 -14.75 -7.53 -3.44
C MET A 127 -14.65 -9.06 -3.32
N ASP A 128 -14.69 -9.76 -4.45
CA ASP A 128 -14.61 -11.23 -4.48
C ASP A 128 -13.17 -11.76 -4.41
N ARG A 129 -12.24 -11.01 -5.03
CA ARG A 129 -10.80 -11.35 -5.09
C ARG A 129 -9.96 -10.09 -5.21
N ILE A 130 -8.69 -10.20 -4.80
CA ILE A 130 -7.71 -9.11 -4.84
C ILE A 130 -6.47 -9.55 -5.62
N LEU A 131 -6.05 -8.71 -6.57
CA LEU A 131 -4.75 -8.83 -7.21
C LEU A 131 -3.69 -8.09 -6.38
N ILE A 132 -2.61 -8.76 -6.00
CA ILE A 132 -1.43 -8.15 -5.40
C ILE A 132 -0.21 -8.50 -6.23
N THR A 133 0.71 -7.54 -6.35
CA THR A 133 1.96 -7.74 -7.09
C THR A 133 3.16 -7.40 -6.22
N CYS A 134 4.28 -8.07 -6.47
CA CYS A 134 5.57 -7.70 -5.91
C CYS A 134 6.68 -7.97 -6.94
N ASP A 135 7.84 -7.36 -6.77
CA ASP A 135 9.02 -7.70 -7.57
C ASP A 135 9.47 -9.15 -7.26
N ASP A 136 10.05 -9.83 -8.25
CA ASP A 136 10.37 -11.27 -8.17
C ASP A 136 11.43 -11.62 -7.13
N ASP A 137 12.31 -10.67 -6.81
CA ASP A 137 13.34 -10.75 -5.78
C ASP A 137 12.84 -10.35 -4.39
N ASN A 138 11.62 -9.80 -4.28
CA ASN A 138 11.02 -9.42 -3.02
C ASN A 138 10.33 -10.62 -2.34
N SER A 139 11.15 -11.59 -1.92
CA SER A 139 10.72 -12.82 -1.26
C SER A 139 9.92 -12.56 0.03
N ILE A 140 10.20 -11.45 0.72
CA ILE A 140 9.48 -11.04 1.93
C ILE A 140 8.02 -10.70 1.59
N SER A 141 7.78 -9.92 0.54
CA SER A 141 6.40 -9.58 0.14
C SER A 141 5.67 -10.79 -0.43
N ALA A 142 6.36 -11.63 -1.21
CA ALA A 142 5.80 -12.91 -1.66
C ALA A 142 5.33 -13.77 -0.49
N ALA A 143 6.15 -13.95 0.55
CA ALA A 143 5.78 -14.72 1.73
C ALA A 143 4.59 -14.11 2.50
N VAL A 144 4.50 -12.77 2.58
CA VAL A 144 3.35 -12.08 3.19
C VAL A 144 2.07 -12.32 2.40
N ILE A 145 2.13 -12.26 1.06
CA ILE A 145 0.98 -12.48 0.18
C ILE A 145 0.53 -13.95 0.26
N GLU A 146 1.47 -14.90 0.17
CA GLU A 146 1.22 -16.34 0.23
C GLU A 146 0.66 -16.76 1.60
N HIS A 147 1.11 -16.13 2.70
CA HIS A 147 0.56 -16.36 4.04
C HIS A 147 -0.94 -16.05 4.13
N HIS A 148 -1.43 -15.08 3.36
CA HIS A 148 -2.85 -14.71 3.27
C HIS A 148 -3.60 -15.43 2.15
N GLY A 149 -3.07 -16.58 1.68
CA GLY A 149 -3.73 -17.40 0.66
C GLY A 149 -3.52 -16.90 -0.77
N GLY A 150 -2.53 -16.04 -1.00
CA GLY A 150 -2.18 -15.59 -2.35
C GLY A 150 -1.70 -16.73 -3.22
N VAL A 151 -2.42 -16.99 -4.31
CA VAL A 151 -2.06 -17.97 -5.34
C VAL A 151 -1.36 -17.24 -6.47
N LEU A 152 -0.14 -17.67 -6.81
CA LEU A 152 0.62 -17.10 -7.92
C LEU A 152 -0.10 -17.38 -9.25
N GLU A 153 -0.51 -16.32 -9.93
CA GLU A 153 -1.08 -16.37 -11.28
C GLU A 153 0.02 -16.53 -12.31
N ASP A 154 0.95 -15.56 -12.35
CA ASP A 154 2.07 -15.56 -13.28
C ASP A 154 3.24 -14.69 -12.77
N ARG A 155 4.35 -14.77 -13.53
CA ARG A 155 5.45 -13.81 -13.46
C ARG A 155 5.47 -13.04 -14.76
N ARG A 156 5.46 -11.71 -14.67
CA ARG A 156 5.34 -10.81 -15.82
C ARG A 156 6.38 -9.72 -15.77
N ARG A 157 7.02 -9.48 -16.91
CA ARG A 157 7.93 -8.35 -17.11
C ARG A 157 7.30 -7.38 -18.09
N LEU A 158 7.01 -6.17 -17.64
CA LEU A 158 6.63 -5.09 -18.55
C LEU A 158 7.90 -4.49 -19.20
N PRO A 159 7.81 -3.92 -20.42
CA PRO A 159 8.93 -3.26 -21.07
C PRO A 159 9.60 -2.23 -20.14
N GLY A 160 10.91 -2.35 -19.92
CA GLY A 160 11.68 -1.47 -19.05
C GLY A 160 11.48 -1.67 -17.54
N GLY A 161 10.62 -2.62 -17.11
CA GLY A 161 10.33 -2.89 -15.71
C GLY A 161 11.03 -4.14 -15.14
N PRO A 162 11.02 -4.29 -13.80
CA PRO A 162 11.46 -5.51 -13.15
C PRO A 162 10.52 -6.68 -13.48
N LEU A 163 10.99 -7.91 -13.26
CA LEU A 163 10.12 -9.08 -13.27
C LEU A 163 9.23 -9.01 -12.03
N ARG A 164 7.91 -9.10 -12.20
CA ARG A 164 6.93 -9.05 -11.12
C ARG A 164 6.19 -10.36 -10.99
N ARG A 165 5.87 -10.72 -9.75
CA ARG A 165 4.93 -11.79 -9.42
C ARG A 165 3.54 -11.21 -9.25
N ARG A 166 2.54 -11.88 -9.78
CA ARG A 166 1.12 -11.50 -9.70
C ARG A 166 0.37 -12.59 -8.96
N TYR A 167 -0.32 -12.22 -7.90
CA TYR A 167 -1.04 -13.14 -7.03
C TYR A 167 -2.50 -12.76 -6.92
N TRP A 168 -3.38 -13.75 -6.98
CA TRP A 168 -4.79 -13.58 -6.60
C TRP A 168 -5.02 -14.11 -5.18
N ILE A 169 -5.76 -13.33 -4.39
CA ILE A 169 -6.31 -13.76 -3.10
C ILE A 169 -7.83 -13.78 -3.26
N ASP A 170 -8.45 -14.93 -3.08
CA ASP A 170 -9.91 -15.03 -2.99
C ASP A 170 -10.38 -14.55 -1.61
N LEU A 171 -11.36 -13.65 -1.60
CA LEU A 171 -11.92 -13.06 -0.37
C LEU A 171 -13.24 -13.70 0.06
N ARG A 172 -13.88 -14.45 -0.85
CA ARG A 172 -15.07 -15.22 -0.52
C ARG A 172 -14.66 -16.47 0.26
N PRO A 173 -15.39 -16.83 1.34
CA PRO A 173 -15.23 -18.14 1.94
C PRO A 173 -15.47 -19.21 0.88
N SER A 174 -14.58 -20.21 0.79
CA SER A 174 -14.88 -21.43 0.06
C SER A 174 -16.14 -22.04 0.69
N ALA A 175 -17.18 -22.23 -0.13
CA ALA A 175 -18.44 -22.85 0.27
C ALA A 175 -18.25 -24.31 0.71
#